data_AF-A0A9D7CEL5-F1
#
_entry.id   AF-A0A9D7CEL5-F1
#
_cell.length_a   1.000
_cell.length_b   1.000
_cell.length_c   1.000
_cell.angle_alpha   90.00
_cell.angle_beta   90.00
_cell.angle_gamma   90.00
#
_symmetry.space_group_name_H-M   'P 1'
#
loop_
_entity.id
_entity.type
_entity.pdbx_description
1 polymer ?
#
loop_
_entity_poly.entity_id
_entity_poly.type
_entity_poly.pdbx_seq_one_letter_code
_entity_poly.pdbx_strand_id
1 'polypeptide(L)'
;MTLPDDIPTAIDDFLTVRLAGAVGEGERFLLVGRPYDGLVHVREWTHKTYNTEGEDFDADAGELLADIESIYAAGQGVTPEMYEIRLWLGG
;
A
#
# COMPACT_ATOMS: atom_id res chain seq x y z
N MET A 1 -17.01 25.68 -13.76
CA MET A 1 -17.53 24.58 -12.93
C MET A 1 -16.42 24.27 -11.94
N THR A 2 -16.52 24.85 -10.76
CA THR A 2 -15.52 24.76 -9.69
C THR A 2 -15.67 23.42 -9.01
N LEU A 3 -14.59 22.64 -8.96
CA LEU A 3 -14.50 21.48 -8.08
C LEU A 3 -14.65 21.98 -6.63
N PRO A 4 -15.36 21.26 -5.75
CA PRO A 4 -15.47 21.65 -4.35
C PRO A 4 -14.08 21.70 -3.69
N ASP A 5 -13.81 22.80 -2.98
CA ASP A 5 -12.54 23.13 -2.29
C ASP A 5 -12.27 22.28 -1.02
N ASP A 6 -13.05 21.23 -0.77
CA ASP A 6 -13.02 20.46 0.49
C ASP A 6 -12.38 19.06 0.37
N ILE A 7 -11.66 18.78 -0.71
CA ILE A 7 -10.71 17.65 -0.70
C ILE A 7 -9.35 18.26 -0.39
N PRO A 8 -8.74 17.95 0.77
CA PRO A 8 -7.39 18.43 1.06
C PRO A 8 -6.46 17.95 -0.05
N THR A 9 -6.07 18.85 -0.96
CA THR A 9 -4.93 18.65 -1.85
C THR A 9 -3.64 18.86 -1.06
N ALA A 10 -3.55 18.28 0.14
CA ALA A 10 -2.27 17.90 0.68
C ALA A 10 -1.87 16.69 -0.15
N ILE A 11 -0.70 16.72 -0.76
CA ILE A 11 -0.11 15.49 -1.27
C ILE A 11 0.18 14.69 0.00
N ASP A 12 -0.78 13.86 0.39
CA ASP A 12 -0.61 12.92 1.49
C ASP A 12 0.64 12.12 1.15
N ASP A 13 1.58 12.13 2.08
CA ASP A 13 2.76 11.28 2.03
C ASP A 13 2.25 9.84 1.82
N PHE A 14 2.47 9.25 0.63
CA PHE A 14 2.19 7.85 0.32
C PHE A 14 3.49 7.09 0.11
N LEU A 15 3.60 5.90 0.69
CA LEU A 15 4.63 4.93 0.36
C LEU A 15 4.13 4.04 -0.78
N THR A 16 4.87 4.01 -1.89
CA THR A 16 4.59 3.04 -2.95
C THR A 16 5.22 1.71 -2.58
N VAL A 17 4.39 0.67 -2.40
CA VAL A 17 4.85 -0.68 -2.11
C VAL A 17 4.53 -1.61 -3.28
N ARG A 18 5.52 -2.32 -3.80
CA ARG A 18 5.35 -3.34 -4.83
C ARG A 18 5.67 -4.71 -4.23
N LEU A 19 4.72 -5.62 -4.37
CA LEU A 19 4.79 -6.98 -3.87
C LEU A 19 4.79 -7.94 -5.06
N ALA A 20 5.89 -8.65 -5.27
CA ALA A 20 5.96 -9.72 -6.25
C ALA A 20 5.01 -10.84 -5.83
N GLY A 21 4.17 -11.28 -6.75
CA GLY A 21 3.27 -12.40 -6.49
C GLY A 21 4.01 -13.74 -6.50
N ALA A 22 3.40 -14.75 -5.88
CA ALA A 22 3.90 -16.12 -5.90
C ALA A 22 3.78 -16.71 -7.33
N VAL A 23 4.28 -17.93 -7.54
CA VAL A 23 4.11 -18.61 -8.83
C VAL A 23 2.61 -18.77 -9.14
N GLY A 24 2.12 -18.06 -10.15
CA GLY A 24 0.71 -18.06 -10.56
C GLY A 24 -0.14 -16.95 -9.93
N GLU A 25 0.39 -16.21 -8.96
CA GLU A 25 -0.21 -15.01 -8.39
C GLU A 25 0.52 -13.81 -9.00
N GLY A 26 -0.21 -12.94 -9.69
CA GLY A 26 0.44 -11.76 -10.29
C GLY A 26 0.90 -10.75 -9.24
N GLU A 27 1.74 -9.82 -9.67
CA GLU A 27 2.24 -8.72 -8.83
C GLU A 27 1.08 -7.84 -8.28
N ARG A 28 1.33 -7.22 -7.13
CA ARG A 28 0.47 -6.25 -6.46
C ARG A 28 1.24 -4.95 -6.24
N PHE A 29 0.56 -3.83 -6.40
CA PHE A 29 1.09 -2.48 -6.19
C PHE A 29 0.17 -1.77 -5.23
N LEU A 30 0.74 -1.18 -4.19
CA LEU A 30 0.03 -0.48 -3.14
C LEU A 30 0.52 0.96 -3.09
N LEU A 31 -0.39 1.91 -2.97
CA LEU A 31 -0.09 3.20 -2.37
C LEU A 31 -0.59 3.16 -0.94
N VAL A 32 0.33 3.32 0.00
CA VAL A 32 0.07 3.16 1.42
C VAL A 32 0.19 4.53 2.09
N GLY A 33 -0.92 5.06 2.61
CA GLY A 33 -0.94 6.33 3.31
C GLY A 33 -0.15 6.29 4.61
N ARG A 34 -0.05 7.42 5.32
CA ARG A 34 0.47 7.45 6.69
C ARG A 34 -0.53 6.77 7.64
N PRO A 35 -0.06 5.94 8.59
CA PRO A 35 -0.92 5.43 9.64
C PRO A 35 -1.55 6.56 10.47
N TYR A 36 -2.84 6.43 10.78
CA TYR A 36 -3.59 7.31 11.67
C TYR A 36 -4.56 6.47 12.51
N ASP A 37 -4.46 6.59 13.84
CA ASP A 37 -5.28 5.81 14.79
C ASP A 37 -5.21 4.29 14.56
N GLY A 38 -4.03 3.78 14.21
CA GLY A 38 -3.80 2.35 13.93
C GLY A 38 -4.26 1.89 12.54
N LEU A 39 -4.96 2.73 11.78
CA LEU A 39 -5.43 2.41 10.44
C LEU A 39 -4.56 3.08 9.37
N VAL A 40 -4.55 2.51 8.18
CA VAL A 40 -3.88 3.08 7.01
C VAL A 40 -4.77 2.95 5.79
N HIS A 41 -4.87 4.04 5.03
CA HIS A 41 -5.55 4.05 3.75
C HIS A 41 -4.65 3.43 2.68
N VAL A 42 -5.17 2.46 1.94
CA VAL A 42 -4.43 1.74 0.91
C VAL A 42 -5.19 1.80 -0.41
N ARG A 43 -4.47 2.12 -1.47
CA ARG A 43 -4.93 1.89 -2.84
C ARG A 43 -4.15 0.76 -3.47
N GLU A 44 -4.86 -0.24 -3.97
CA GLU A 44 -4.26 -1.42 -4.57
C GLU A 44 -4.51 -1.53 -6.08
N TRP A 45 -3.49 -1.96 -6.80
CA TRP A 45 -3.59 -2.51 -8.14
C TRP A 45 -2.99 -3.92 -8.18
N THR A 46 -3.62 -4.78 -8.96
CA THR A 46 -3.13 -6.13 -9.24
C THR A 46 -2.81 -6.27 -10.72
N HIS A 47 -2.20 -7.38 -11.10
CA HIS A 47 -2.02 -7.76 -12.51
C HIS A 47 -3.27 -7.69 -13.41
N LYS A 48 -4.48 -7.66 -12.83
CA LYS A 48 -5.74 -7.55 -13.58
C LYS A 48 -6.29 -6.12 -13.63
N THR A 49 -5.79 -5.22 -12.79
CA THR A 49 -6.40 -3.89 -12.57
C THR A 49 -5.45 -2.72 -12.85
N TYR A 50 -4.25 -2.93 -13.41
CA TYR A 50 -3.27 -1.85 -13.65
C TYR A 50 -3.73 -0.66 -14.49
N ASN A 51 -4.78 -0.82 -15.29
CA ASN A 51 -5.35 0.23 -16.12
C ASN A 51 -6.64 0.83 -15.54
N THR A 52 -6.91 0.60 -14.25
CA THR A 52 -8.06 1.15 -13.52
C THR A 52 -7.60 2.17 -12.46
N GLU A 53 -8.56 2.77 -11.77
CA GLU A 53 -8.32 3.71 -10.68
C GLU A 53 -7.72 3.05 -9.42
N GLY A 54 -7.58 1.71 -9.40
CA GLY A 54 -7.21 0.96 -8.21
C GLY A 54 -8.42 0.67 -7.32
N GLU A 55 -8.20 -0.11 -6.27
CA GLU A 55 -9.20 -0.37 -5.23
C GLU A 55 -8.73 0.28 -3.91
N ASP A 56 -9.55 1.16 -3.37
CA ASP A 56 -9.29 1.86 -2.11
C ASP A 56 -9.92 1.11 -0.93
N PHE A 57 -9.15 0.89 0.12
CA PHE A 57 -9.63 0.32 1.38
C PHE A 57 -8.79 0.81 2.57
N ASP A 58 -9.37 0.72 3.76
CA ASP A 58 -8.63 0.95 5.01
C ASP A 58 -8.21 -0.40 5.60
N ALA A 59 -6.99 -0.48 6.10
CA ALA A 59 -6.43 -1.64 6.76
C ALA A 59 -5.84 -1.27 8.12
N ASP A 60 -5.79 -2.23 9.05
CA ASP A 60 -4.96 -2.06 10.24
C ASP A 60 -3.48 -2.05 9.82
N ALA A 61 -2.73 -1.05 10.31
CA ALA A 61 -1.33 -0.86 9.92
C ALA A 61 -0.43 -2.01 10.38
N GLY A 62 -0.74 -2.62 11.52
CA GLY A 62 -0.03 -3.78 12.05
C GLY A 62 -0.33 -5.06 11.28
N GLU A 63 -1.60 -5.29 10.92
CA GLU A 63 -2.00 -6.41 10.06
C GLU A 63 -1.38 -6.28 8.66
N LEU A 64 -1.43 -5.10 8.05
CA LEU A 64 -0.80 -4.84 6.76
C LEU A 64 0.71 -5.08 6.80
N LEU A 65 1.38 -4.64 7.87
CA LEU A 65 2.80 -4.87 8.05
C LEU A 65 3.10 -6.38 8.16
N ALA A 66 2.34 -7.11 8.96
CA ALA A 66 2.51 -8.55 9.14
C ALA A 66 2.33 -9.34 7.83
N ASP A 67 1.36 -8.92 7.00
CA ASP A 67 1.13 -9.51 5.69
C ASP A 67 2.32 -9.29 4.74
N ILE A 68 2.87 -8.06 4.70
CA ILE A 68 4.05 -7.75 3.89
C ILE A 68 5.27 -8.50 4.40
N GLU A 69 5.44 -8.64 5.71
CA GLU A 69 6.53 -9.42 6.31
C GLU A 69 6.44 -10.90 5.96
N SER A 70 5.23 -11.46 5.90
CA SER A 70 5.00 -12.84 5.47
C SER A 70 5.44 -13.07 4.02
N ILE A 71 5.08 -12.14 3.12
CA ILE A 71 5.50 -12.16 1.71
C ILE A 71 7.02 -12.07 1.58
N TYR A 72 7.64 -11.15 2.32
CA TYR A 72 9.10 -11.01 2.35
C TYR A 72 9.78 -12.27 2.89
N ALA A 73 9.26 -12.86 3.97
CA ALA A 73 9.79 -14.08 4.58
C ALA A 73 9.65 -15.32 3.66
N ALA A 74 8.64 -15.34 2.79
CA ALA A 74 8.49 -16.35 1.74
C ALA A 74 9.52 -16.21 0.60
N GLY A 75 10.40 -15.20 0.65
CA GLY A 75 11.41 -14.92 -0.37
C GLY A 75 10.87 -14.20 -1.60
N GLN A 76 9.65 -13.66 -1.51
CA GLN A 76 9.06 -12.87 -2.59
C GLN A 76 9.66 -11.45 -2.60
N GLY A 77 9.71 -10.85 -3.78
CA GLY A 77 10.22 -9.49 -3.95
C GLY A 77 9.30 -8.47 -3.29
N VAL A 78 9.88 -7.59 -2.48
CA VAL A 78 9.19 -6.43 -1.88
C VAL A 78 10.00 -5.18 -2.21
N THR A 79 9.33 -4.11 -2.62
CA THR A 79 9.96 -2.81 -2.90
C THR A 79 9.08 -1.71 -2.28
N PRO A 80 9.62 -0.72 -1.54
CA PRO A 80 11.03 -0.55 -1.18
C PRO A 80 11.50 -1.61 -0.15
N GLU A 81 12.67 -1.41 0.42
CA GLU A 81 13.22 -2.34 1.42
C GLU A 81 12.29 -2.46 2.63
N MET A 82 12.20 -3.67 3.20
CA MET A 82 11.32 -3.97 4.34
C MET A 82 11.54 -3.03 5.55
N TYR A 83 12.77 -2.53 5.74
CA TYR A 83 13.07 -1.56 6.79
C TYR A 83 12.32 -0.24 6.61
N GLU A 84 12.21 0.26 5.39
CA GLU A 84 11.48 1.50 5.07
C GLU A 84 9.98 1.31 5.30
N ILE A 85 9.44 0.17 4.89
CA ILE A 85 8.02 -0.18 5.12
C ILE A 85 7.71 -0.25 6.62
N ARG A 86 8.61 -0.82 7.43
CA ARG A 86 8.49 -0.84 8.90
C ARG A 86 8.49 0.55 9.51
N LEU A 87 9.40 1.43 9.08
CA LEU A 87 9.44 2.82 9.55
C LEU A 87 8.18 3.59 9.16
N TRP A 88 7.57 3.24 8.03
CA TRP A 88 6.37 3.88 7.54
C TRP A 88 5.12 3.46 8.29
N LEU A 89 4.92 2.14 8.45
CA LEU A 89 3.72 1.56 9.08
C LEU A 89 3.81 1.52 10.60
N GLY A 90 5.01 1.51 11.17
CA GLY A 90 5.24 1.48 12.61
C GLY A 90 5.46 2.85 13.24
N GLY A 91 5.02 3.93 12.56
CA GLY A 91 5.23 5.34 12.94
C GLY A 91 5.09 5.65 14.43
#